data_AF-A0A7J4N0K9-F1
#
_entry.id   AF-A0A7J4N0K9-F1
#
_cell.length_a   1.000
_cell.length_b   1.000
_cell.length_c   1.000
_cell.angle_alpha   90.00
_cell.angle_beta   90.00
_cell.angle_gamma   90.00
#
_symmetry.space_group_name_H-M   'P 1'
#
loop_
_entity.id
_entity.type
_entity.pdbx_description
1 polymer ?
#
loop_
_entity_poly.entity_id
_entity_poly.type
_entity_poly.pdbx_seq_one_letter_code
_entity_poly.pdbx_strand_id
1 'polypeptide(L)' 'MRKRIKYSLHAEKRMIERGISEEQIKQILEGPDFVKSEGSKRRAEKAIDERKIRIVYIEEENYIKIVTVF' A
#
# COMPACT_ATOMS: atom_id res chain seq x y z
N MET A 1 -15.09 3.41 -8.62
CA MET A 1 -14.53 4.73 -8.26
C MET A 1 -13.04 4.58 -7.99
N ARG A 2 -12.17 5.40 -8.61
CA ARG A 2 -10.74 5.45 -8.25
C ARG A 2 -10.58 6.34 -7.02
N LYS A 3 -10.41 5.74 -5.83
CA LYS A 3 -10.12 6.51 -4.60
C LYS A 3 -8.76 7.20 -4.74
N ARG A 4 -8.63 8.43 -4.20
CA ARG A 4 -7.33 9.13 -4.19
C ARG A 4 -6.36 8.39 -3.27
N ILE A 5 -5.11 8.22 -3.68
CA ILE A 5 -4.08 7.66 -2.81
C ILE A 5 -3.35 8.82 -2.11
N LYS A 6 -3.15 8.69 -0.79
CA LYS A 6 -2.33 9.59 0.02
C LYS A 6 -1.25 8.78 0.72
N TYR A 7 -0.06 9.34 0.81
CA TYR A 7 1.06 8.70 1.50
C TYR A 7 1.33 9.43 2.82
N SER A 8 1.67 8.69 3.87
CA SER A 8 2.27 9.28 5.05
C SER A 8 3.73 9.62 4.76
N LEU A 9 4.31 10.60 5.47
CA LEU A 9 5.74 10.89 5.39
C LEU A 9 6.61 9.64 5.65
N HIS A 10 6.14 8.75 6.53
CA HIS A 10 6.81 7.48 6.80
C HIS A 10 6.75 6.53 5.60
N ALA A 11 5.59 6.41 4.94
CA ALA A 11 5.43 5.61 3.74
C ALA A 11 6.29 6.12 2.58
N GLU A 12 6.30 7.43 2.33
CA GLU A 12 7.12 8.06 1.28
C GLU A 12 8.60 7.77 1.51
N LYS A 13 9.09 7.98 2.73
CA LYS A 13 10.48 7.64 3.09
C LYS A 13 10.80 6.17 2.83
N ARG A 14 9.92 5.26 3.24
CA ARG A 14 10.10 3.80 3.02
C ARG A 14 10.07 3.41 1.55
N MET A 15 9.25 4.08 0.75
CA MET A 15 9.17 3.85 -0.70
C MET A 15 10.48 4.25 -1.37
N ILE A 16 11.03 5.42 -1.03
CA ILE A 16 12.33 5.89 -1.54
C ILE A 16 13.45 4.92 -1.12
N GLU A 17 13.54 4.58 0.17
CA GLU A 17 14.58 3.67 0.70
C GLU A 17 14.59 2.29 0.02
N ARG A 18 13.43 1.81 -0.42
CA ARG A 18 13.26 0.45 -0.97
C ARG A 18 13.09 0.42 -2.49
N GLY A 19 13.07 1.57 -3.14
CA GLY A 19 12.78 1.67 -4.58
C GLY A 19 11.39 1.16 -4.94
N ILE A 20 10.38 1.46 -4.10
CA ILE A 20 8.99 1.08 -4.35
C ILE A 20 8.25 2.23 -5.02
N SER A 21 7.77 2.00 -6.23
CA SER A 21 7.05 2.98 -7.03
C SER A 21 5.56 3.08 -6.64
N GLU A 22 4.93 4.21 -6.97
CA GLU A 22 3.48 4.35 -6.83
C GLU A 22 2.69 3.33 -7.64
N GLU A 23 3.24 2.92 -8.79
CA GLU A 23 2.61 1.91 -9.65
C GLU A 23 2.56 0.54 -8.97
N GLN A 24 3.63 0.15 -8.28
CA GLN A 24 3.62 -1.07 -7.47
C GLN A 24 2.59 -0.98 -6.33
N ILE A 25 2.42 0.19 -5.71
CA ILE A 25 1.36 0.39 -4.70
C ILE A 25 -0.02 0.20 -5.32
N LYS A 26 -0.28 0.74 -6.52
CA LYS A 26 -1.56 0.53 -7.22
C LYS A 26 -1.78 -0.94 -7.54
N GLN A 27 -0.77 -1.65 -8.06
CA GLN A 27 -0.87 -3.09 -8.35
C GLN A 27 -1.23 -3.91 -7.11
N ILE A 28 -0.71 -3.53 -5.93
CA ILE A 28 -1.08 -4.16 -4.65
C ILE A 28 -2.51 -3.83 -4.26
N LEU A 29 -2.97 -2.58 -4.44
CA LEU A 29 -4.33 -2.18 -4.10
C LEU A 29 -5.38 -2.78 -5.05
N GLU A 30 -5.06 -2.96 -6.32
CA GLU A 30 -5.98 -3.46 -7.36
C GLU A 30 -6.14 -4.99 -7.34
N GLY A 31 -5.09 -5.72 -6.96
CA GLY A 31 -5.12 -7.18 -6.92
C GLY A 31 -4.07 -7.77 -5.98
N PRO A 32 -4.24 -7.63 -4.66
CA PRO A 32 -3.32 -8.19 -3.69
C PRO A 32 -3.41 -9.71 -3.65
N ASP A 33 -2.28 -10.38 -3.40
CA ASP A 33 -2.26 -11.84 -3.18
C ASP A 33 -2.81 -12.18 -1.79
N PHE A 34 -2.68 -11.26 -0.84
CA PHE A 34 -3.17 -11.42 0.52
C PHE A 34 -3.65 -10.10 1.10
N VAL A 35 -4.79 -10.14 1.79
CA VAL A 35 -5.33 -9.03 2.56
C VAL A 35 -5.72 -9.49 3.95
N LYS A 36 -5.35 -8.70 4.96
CA LYS A 36 -5.80 -8.88 6.34
C LYS A 36 -6.28 -7.54 6.90
N SER A 37 -7.45 -7.55 7.54
CA SER A 37 -7.99 -6.40 8.24
C SER A 37 -7.70 -6.51 9.74
N GLU A 38 -7.22 -5.42 10.34
CA GLU A 38 -6.96 -5.29 11.78
C GLU A 38 -7.52 -3.93 12.25
N GLY A 39 -8.77 -3.93 12.70
CA GLY A 39 -9.49 -2.71 13.06
C GLY A 39 -9.68 -1.79 11.84
N SER A 40 -9.29 -0.52 11.97
CA SER A 40 -9.33 0.47 10.89
C SER A 40 -8.19 0.33 9.87
N LYS A 41 -7.19 -0.51 10.14
CA LYS A 41 -6.05 -0.72 9.25
C LYS A 41 -6.24 -2.00 8.44
N ARG A 42 -5.74 -1.96 7.21
CA ARG A 42 -5.65 -3.10 6.32
C ARG A 42 -4.19 -3.33 5.95
N ARG A 43 -3.81 -4.59 5.90
CA ARG A 43 -2.51 -5.04 5.40
C ARG A 43 -2.76 -5.75 4.09
N ALA A 44 -2.10 -5.31 3.02
CA ALA A 44 -2.11 -5.99 1.73
C ALA A 44 -0.68 -6.39 1.35
N GLU A 45 -0.54 -7.53 0.69
CA GLU A 45 0.72 -8.07 0.24
C GLU A 45 0.58 -8.52 -1.22
N LYS A 46 1.63 -8.30 -2.01
CA LYS A 46 1.72 -8.83 -3.37
C LYS A 46 3.16 -9.18 -3.70
N ALA A 47 3.36 -10.29 -4.40
CA ALA A 47 4.61 -10.59 -5.08
C ALA A 47 4.64 -9.78 -6.39
N ILE A 48 5.64 -8.91 -6.52
CA ILE A 48 5.91 -8.14 -7.73
C ILE A 48 7.36 -8.41 -8.09
N ASP A 49 7.57 -8.96 -9.29
CA ASP A 49 8.84 -9.53 -9.73
C ASP A 49 9.34 -10.58 -8.72
N GLU A 50 10.60 -10.48 -8.28
CA GLU A 50 11.22 -11.37 -7.30
C GLU A 50 11.05 -10.87 -5.84
N ARG A 51 10.19 -9.86 -5.61
CA ARG A 51 10.04 -9.22 -4.30
C ARG A 51 8.62 -9.33 -3.79
N LYS A 52 8.48 -9.58 -2.50
CA LYS A 52 7.19 -9.50 -1.81
C LYS A 52 7.05 -8.13 -1.16
N ILE A 53 6.14 -7.30 -1.66
CA ILE A 53 5.87 -5.98 -1.12
C ILE A 53 4.65 -6.05 -0.21
N ARG A 54 4.75 -5.44 0.97
CA ARG A 54 3.64 -5.33 1.91
C ARG A 54 3.33 -3.87 2.19
N ILE A 55 2.05 -3.51 2.11
CA ILE A 55 1.56 -2.19 2.50
C ILE A 55 0.62 -2.31 3.70
N VAL A 56 0.63 -1.28 4.54
CA VAL A 56 -0.42 -1.05 5.53
C VAL A 56 -1.12 0.24 5.17
N TYR A 57 -2.44 0.20 5.05
CA TYR A 57 -3.25 1.34 4.65
C TYR A 57 -4.51 1.46 5.49
N ILE A 58 -5.07 2.66 5.49
CA ILE A 58 -6.42 2.95 6.00
C ILE A 58 -7.26 3.32 4.80
N GLU A 59 -8.44 2.72 4.71
CA GLU A 59 -9.39 3.00 3.63
C GLU A 59 -10.51 3.88 4.16
N GLU A 60 -10.63 5.06 3.57
CA GLU A 60 -11.66 6.04 3.86
C GLU A 60 -12.62 6.12 2.67
N GLU A 61 -13.73 6.86 2.83
CA GLU A 61 -14.74 7.01 1.78
C GLU A 61 -14.12 7.55 0.46
N ASN A 62 -13.29 8.59 0.57
CA ASN A 62 -12.77 9.34 -0.58
C ASN A 62 -11.29 9.06 -0.90
N TYR A 63 -10.56 8.40 -0.01
CA TYR A 63 -9.13 8.17 -0.18
C TYR A 63 -8.63 6.89 0.48
N ILE A 64 -7.48 6.42 0.03
CA ILE A 64 -6.70 5.37 0.66
C ILE A 64 -5.42 6.02 1.18
N LYS A 65 -5.17 5.92 2.49
CA LYS A 65 -3.95 6.43 3.11
C LYS A 65 -2.98 5.30 3.34
N ILE A 66 -1.86 5.30 2.62
CA ILE A 66 -0.75 4.40 2.86
C ILE A 66 -0.01 4.87 4.12
N VAL A 67 -0.04 4.03 5.15
CA VAL A 67 0.58 4.32 6.45
C VAL A 67 2.05 3.94 6.42
N THR A 68 2.39 2.77 5.88
CA THR A 68 3.78 2.30 5.75
C THR A 68 3.90 1.25 4.65
N VAL A 69 5.14 1.03 4.20
CA VAL A 69 5.51 0.05 3.18
C VAL A 69 6.73 -0.72 3.67
N PHE A 70 6.72 -2.04 3.46
CA PHE A 70 7.76 -2.98 3.84
C PHE A 70 8.35 -3.67 2.62
#